data_AF-A0A482TSD8-F1
#
_entry.id   AF-A0A482TSD8-F1
#
_cell.length_a   1.000
_cell.length_b   1.000
_cell.length_c   1.000
_cell.angle_alpha   90.00
_cell.angle_beta   90.00
_cell.angle_gamma   90.00
#
_symmetry.space_group_name_H-M   'P 1'
#
loop_
_entity.id
_entity.type
_entity.pdbx_description
1 polymer ?
#
loop_
_entity_poly.entity_id
_entity_poly.type
_entity_poly.pdbx_seq_one_letter_code
_entity_poly.pdbx_strand_id
1 'polypeptide(L)'
;MTALSELGLSSYEEKVYRTLLVTGTATATELSAASSVPKGRIYDVLNGLEARTLIQSQSTDPTRYIAVDPETAVDRLLAERTDELQREWNRYHELAATIHSNLPPTPAADGSVWLGTLGSDEMNTAIRQHVQTATRSVRGTVGPPYEHASWETLRSEFDAFFGAMQTDVSVSLIFSDEVLTTLPETFPELVKSKSVDISISVLPEIPVSFDIIDQTTTMIDIPNPRGGADRFGVVGVKETDIVAEFERQFQQLWSDAIPLIG
;
A
#
# COMPACT_ATOMS: atom_id res chain seq x y z
N MET A 1 13.57 23.66 19.45
CA MET A 1 13.72 22.29 19.98
C MET A 1 15.13 21.84 19.69
N THR A 2 15.73 21.05 20.56
CA THR A 2 17.08 20.49 20.40
C THR A 2 16.97 19.04 19.90
N ALA A 3 18.04 18.49 19.33
CA ALA A 3 18.05 17.10 18.88
C ALA A 3 17.73 16.10 20.01
N LEU A 4 18.22 16.34 21.22
CA LEU A 4 17.92 15.50 22.39
C LEU A 4 16.46 15.61 22.83
N SER A 5 15.83 16.80 22.68
CA SER A 5 14.40 16.95 22.96
C SER A 5 13.52 16.22 21.94
N GLU A 6 13.95 16.13 20.67
CA GLU A 6 13.24 15.36 19.64
C GLU A 6 13.34 13.85 19.90
N LEU A 7 14.43 13.40 20.52
CA LEU A 7 14.60 12.02 21.01
C LEU A 7 13.96 11.77 22.39
N GLY A 8 13.09 12.68 22.85
CA GLY A 8 12.22 12.46 23.99
C GLY A 8 12.78 12.88 25.35
N LEU A 9 13.88 13.64 25.42
CA LEU A 9 14.29 14.27 26.69
C LEU A 9 13.50 15.56 26.95
N SER A 10 13.07 15.76 28.19
CA SER A 10 12.54 17.04 28.63
C SER A 10 13.64 18.10 28.66
N SER A 11 13.23 19.37 28.64
CA SER A 11 14.17 20.50 28.71
C SER A 11 15.02 20.52 29.98
N TYR A 12 14.53 19.93 31.08
CA TYR A 12 15.29 19.82 32.33
C TYR A 12 16.26 18.64 32.31
N GLU A 13 15.82 17.49 31.80
CA GLU A 13 16.70 16.31 31.64
C GLU A 13 17.86 16.61 30.70
N GLU A 14 17.61 17.28 29.57
CA GLU A 14 18.67 17.69 28.66
C GLU A 14 19.70 18.61 29.36
N LYS A 15 19.22 19.60 30.12
CA LYS A 15 20.11 20.51 30.85
C LYS A 15 20.99 19.77 31.84
N VAL A 16 20.40 18.89 32.65
CA VAL A 16 21.14 18.12 33.67
C VAL A 16 22.13 17.16 33.02
N TYR A 17 21.72 16.45 31.97
CA TYR A 17 22.58 15.54 31.23
C TYR A 17 23.78 16.26 30.61
N ARG A 18 23.54 17.40 29.93
CA ARG A 18 24.62 18.24 29.38
C ARG A 18 25.54 18.80 30.47
N THR A 19 24.97 19.22 31.60
CA THR A 19 25.78 19.69 32.74
C THR A 19 26.69 18.57 33.24
N LEU A 20 26.18 17.35 33.42
CA LEU A 20 26.99 16.18 33.82
C LEU A 20 28.11 15.86 32.84
N LEU A 21 27.88 15.98 31.53
CA LEU A 21 28.93 15.78 30.52
C LEU A 21 30.08 16.80 30.66
N VAL A 22 29.79 18.02 31.13
CA VAL A 22 30.80 19.08 31.33
C VAL A 22 31.47 18.98 32.69
N THR A 23 30.69 18.76 33.76
CA THR A 23 31.19 18.75 35.14
C THR A 23 31.78 17.40 35.55
N GLY A 24 31.52 16.34 34.79
CA GLY A 24 31.82 14.97 35.18
C GLY A 24 30.91 14.51 36.31
N THR A 25 31.51 14.04 37.41
CA THR A 25 30.77 13.50 38.55
C THR A 25 30.30 14.60 39.51
N ALA A 26 28.99 14.70 39.75
CA ALA A 26 28.40 15.75 40.57
C ALA A 26 27.25 15.27 41.46
N THR A 27 27.00 15.98 42.56
CA THR A 27 25.87 15.74 43.48
C THR A 27 24.61 16.46 42.97
N ALA A 28 23.43 16.04 43.45
CA ALA A 28 22.16 16.69 43.08
C ALA A 28 22.14 18.20 43.40
N THR A 29 22.78 18.63 44.49
CA THR A 29 22.85 20.05 44.87
C THR A 29 23.72 20.85 43.89
N GLU A 30 24.87 20.30 43.51
CA GLU A 30 25.77 20.90 42.52
C GLU A 30 25.10 20.98 41.14
N LEU A 31 24.41 19.92 40.72
CA LEU A 31 23.69 19.87 39.45
C LEU A 31 22.54 20.87 39.41
N SER A 32 21.77 21.03 40.49
CA SER A 32 20.71 22.05 40.55
C SER A 32 21.28 23.46 40.35
N ALA A 33 22.42 23.78 40.97
CA ALA A 33 23.06 25.07 40.83
C ALA A 33 23.62 25.30 39.41
N ALA A 34 24.28 24.29 38.83
CA ALA A 34 24.96 24.42 37.54
C ALA A 34 24.00 24.32 36.32
N SER A 35 22.95 23.50 36.40
CA SER A 35 21.98 23.31 35.31
C SER A 35 20.84 24.33 35.29
N SER A 36 20.73 25.17 36.33
CA SER A 36 19.57 26.04 36.58
C SER A 36 18.23 25.31 36.71
N VAL A 37 18.25 24.01 37.03
CA VAL A 37 17.04 23.23 37.35
C VAL A 37 16.74 23.38 38.84
N PRO A 38 15.50 23.74 39.24
CA PRO A 38 15.15 23.96 40.64
C PRO A 38 15.41 22.74 41.53
N LYS A 39 15.87 22.96 42.77
CA LYS A 39 16.12 21.87 43.75
C LYS A 39 14.91 20.97 43.97
N GLY A 40 13.70 21.51 43.92
CA GLY A 40 12.47 20.72 44.05
C GLY A 40 12.21 19.76 42.89
N ARG A 41 12.92 19.89 41.76
CA ARG A 41 12.75 19.08 40.54
C ARG A 41 13.99 18.25 40.20
N ILE A 42 15.14 18.51 40.82
CA ILE A 42 16.40 17.87 40.43
C ILE A 42 16.37 16.35 40.64
N TYR A 43 15.77 15.89 41.74
CA TYR A 43 15.66 14.45 42.01
C TYR A 43 14.72 13.76 41.01
N ASP A 44 13.59 14.40 40.66
CA ASP A 44 12.69 13.86 39.62
C ASP A 44 13.42 13.70 38.28
N VAL A 45 14.23 14.69 37.91
CA VAL A 45 15.00 14.70 36.67
C VAL A 45 16.10 13.64 36.69
N LEU A 46 16.84 13.52 37.79
CA LEU A 46 17.87 12.50 37.95
C LEU A 46 17.27 11.09 37.91
N ASN A 47 16.14 10.87 38.58
CA ASN A 47 15.42 9.60 38.55
C ASN A 47 14.95 9.26 37.12
N GLY A 48 14.44 10.24 36.36
CA GLY A 48 14.04 10.04 34.96
C GLY A 48 15.21 9.65 34.06
N LEU A 49 16.34 10.37 34.18
CA LEU A 49 17.56 10.05 33.46
C LEU A 49 18.13 8.67 33.86
N GLU A 50 18.10 8.31 35.13
CA GLU A 50 18.60 7.02 35.63
C GLU A 50 17.70 5.86 35.20
N ALA A 51 16.38 6.05 35.20
CA ALA A 51 15.41 5.06 34.72
C ALA A 51 15.60 4.75 33.23
N ARG A 52 15.97 5.76 32.43
CA ARG A 52 16.35 5.60 31.02
C ARG A 52 17.80 5.16 30.84
N THR A 53 18.51 4.88 31.94
CA THR A 53 19.92 4.49 31.98
C THR A 53 20.86 5.52 31.35
N LEU A 54 20.51 6.80 31.32
CA LEU A 54 21.33 7.86 30.72
C LEU A 54 22.35 8.42 31.72
N ILE A 55 22.17 8.13 33.00
CA ILE A 55 23.12 8.44 34.07
C ILE A 55 23.27 7.22 34.99
N GLN A 56 24.30 7.23 35.83
CA GLN A 56 24.49 6.26 36.90
C GLN A 56 24.70 6.99 38.22
N SER A 57 24.11 6.47 39.29
CA SER A 57 24.40 6.91 40.65
C SER A 57 25.56 6.13 41.27
N GLN A 58 26.31 6.81 42.14
CA GLN A 58 27.37 6.25 42.97
C GLN A 58 26.99 6.47 44.43
N SER A 59 26.96 5.38 45.20
CA SER A 59 26.59 5.37 46.62
C SER A 59 27.68 5.99 47.51
N THR A 60 27.92 7.29 47.33
CA THR A 60 28.73 8.15 48.19
C THR A 60 27.85 8.92 49.17
N ASP A 61 28.45 9.57 50.17
CA ASP A 61 27.75 10.51 51.06
C ASP A 61 28.31 11.94 50.86
N PRO A 62 27.60 12.85 50.16
CA PRO A 62 26.30 12.66 49.49
C PRO A 62 26.41 11.90 48.16
N THR A 63 25.30 11.32 47.68
CA THR A 63 25.22 10.57 46.41
C THR A 63 25.69 11.41 45.22
N ARG A 64 26.52 10.79 44.37
CA ARG A 64 27.06 11.41 43.16
C ARG A 64 26.49 10.73 41.92
N TYR A 65 26.39 11.49 40.83
CA TYR A 65 25.86 11.05 39.55
C TYR A 65 26.90 11.27 38.45
N ILE A 66 26.92 10.37 37.48
CA ILE A 66 27.77 10.44 36.29
C ILE A 66 26.93 10.21 35.03
N ALA A 67 27.18 10.97 33.98
CA ALA A 67 26.54 10.74 32.69
C ALA A 67 27.11 9.50 31.99
N VAL A 68 26.23 8.77 31.31
CA VAL A 68 26.65 7.79 30.29
C VAL A 68 27.23 8.53 29.09
N ASP A 69 28.08 7.85 28.32
CA ASP A 69 28.67 8.43 27.11
C ASP A 69 27.58 8.87 26.10
N PRO A 70 27.75 10.03 25.43
CA PRO A 70 26.77 10.55 24.47
C PRO A 70 26.36 9.60 23.35
N GLU A 71 27.27 8.78 22.81
CA GLU A 71 26.96 7.84 21.73
C GLU A 71 25.99 6.78 22.23
N THR A 72 26.31 6.16 23.37
CA THR A 72 25.46 5.17 24.02
C THR A 72 24.11 5.75 24.45
N ALA A 73 24.11 6.99 24.95
CA ALA A 73 22.87 7.67 25.32
C ALA A 73 21.98 7.93 24.11
N VAL A 74 22.54 8.40 23.00
CA VAL A 74 21.80 8.65 21.75
C VAL A 74 21.20 7.34 21.20
N ASP A 75 21.97 6.25 21.18
CA ASP A 75 21.48 4.95 20.73
C ASP A 75 20.29 4.45 21.57
N ARG A 76 20.36 4.63 22.90
CA ARG A 76 19.27 4.28 23.82
C ARG A 76 18.02 5.12 23.57
N LEU A 77 18.19 6.44 23.45
CA LEU A 77 17.09 7.35 23.16
C LEU A 77 16.45 7.05 21.80
N LEU A 78 17.26 6.72 20.79
CA LEU A 78 16.79 6.36 19.46
C LEU A 78 15.99 5.06 19.49
N ALA A 79 16.51 4.01 20.14
CA ALA A 79 15.82 2.74 20.29
C ALA A 79 14.48 2.89 21.02
N GLU A 80 14.46 3.62 22.14
CA GLU A 80 13.23 3.93 22.86
C GLU A 80 12.23 4.67 21.97
N ARG A 81 12.70 5.65 21.19
CA ARG A 81 11.82 6.43 20.33
C ARG A 81 11.30 5.61 19.15
N THR A 82 12.10 4.72 18.58
CA THR A 82 11.68 3.76 17.57
C THR A 82 10.60 2.82 18.12
N ASP A 83 10.78 2.27 19.33
CA ASP A 83 9.80 1.40 19.97
C ASP A 83 8.48 2.11 20.30
N GLU A 84 8.54 3.37 20.72
CA GLU A 84 7.35 4.21 20.91
C GLU A 84 6.59 4.43 19.60
N LEU A 85 7.31 4.82 18.53
CA LEU A 85 6.70 5.04 17.22
C LEU A 85 6.11 3.75 16.65
N GLN A 86 6.77 2.60 16.85
CA GLN A 86 6.25 1.30 16.44
C GLN A 86 4.99 0.93 17.21
N ARG A 87 4.95 1.18 18.53
CA ARG A 87 3.74 0.96 19.35
C ARG A 87 2.61 1.88 18.94
N GLU A 88 2.89 3.15 18.66
CA GLU A 88 1.89 4.10 18.19
C GLU A 88 1.36 3.71 16.80
N TRP A 89 2.24 3.28 15.89
CA TRP A 89 1.87 2.76 14.58
C TRP A 89 0.98 1.52 14.70
N ASN A 90 1.36 0.54 15.50
CA ASN A 90 0.54 -0.66 15.77
C ASN A 90 -0.83 -0.28 16.32
N ARG A 91 -0.89 0.66 17.30
CA ARG A 91 -2.14 1.14 17.89
C ARG A 91 -3.04 1.81 16.85
N TYR A 92 -2.50 2.67 15.98
CA TYR A 92 -3.29 3.29 14.91
C TYR A 92 -3.75 2.27 13.89
N HIS A 93 -2.94 1.25 13.61
CA HIS A 93 -3.32 0.16 12.73
C HIS A 93 -4.49 -0.66 13.30
N GLU A 94 -4.43 -1.02 14.59
CA GLU A 94 -5.54 -1.68 15.30
C GLU A 94 -6.79 -0.80 15.38
N LEU A 95 -6.63 0.50 15.64
CA LEU A 95 -7.74 1.46 15.65
C LEU A 95 -8.37 1.59 14.28
N ALA A 96 -7.58 1.67 13.21
CA ALA A 96 -8.06 1.69 11.83
C ALA A 96 -8.82 0.39 11.51
N ALA A 97 -8.27 -0.78 11.89
CA ALA A 97 -8.97 -2.06 11.75
C ALA A 97 -10.29 -2.11 12.53
N THR A 98 -10.32 -1.51 13.72
CA THR A 98 -11.54 -1.41 14.56
C THR A 98 -12.57 -0.44 13.97
N ILE A 99 -12.13 0.66 13.36
CA ILE A 99 -13.01 1.58 12.64
C ILE A 99 -13.56 0.89 11.40
N HIS A 100 -12.72 0.16 10.65
CA HIS A 100 -13.16 -0.68 9.54
C HIS A 100 -14.19 -1.74 9.98
N SER A 101 -14.10 -2.27 11.19
CA SER A 101 -15.06 -3.27 11.71
C SER A 101 -16.33 -2.68 12.34
N ASN A 102 -16.35 -1.39 12.71
CA ASN A 102 -17.51 -0.71 13.32
C ASN A 102 -18.25 0.24 12.36
N LEU A 103 -17.67 0.57 11.22
CA LEU A 103 -18.44 1.06 10.09
C LEU A 103 -19.34 -0.11 9.61
N PRO A 104 -20.57 0.16 9.11
CA PRO A 104 -21.28 -0.87 8.37
C PRO A 104 -20.28 -1.39 7.32
N PRO A 105 -20.12 -2.72 7.19
CA PRO A 105 -19.18 -3.26 6.24
C PRO A 105 -19.48 -2.60 4.89
N THR A 106 -18.52 -1.84 4.36
CA THR A 106 -18.36 -1.91 2.92
C THR A 106 -17.90 -3.34 2.73
N PRO A 107 -18.68 -4.21 2.10
CA PRO A 107 -18.51 -5.65 2.24
C PRO A 107 -17.06 -6.01 1.91
N ALA A 108 -16.33 -6.52 2.90
CA ALA A 108 -15.18 -7.36 2.66
C ALA A 108 -15.66 -8.79 2.93
N ALA A 109 -16.25 -9.39 1.91
CA ALA A 109 -16.32 -10.83 1.77
C ALA A 109 -16.31 -11.09 0.27
N ASP A 110 -15.11 -11.37 -0.24
CA ASP A 110 -14.89 -12.04 -1.50
C ASP A 110 -15.25 -11.34 -2.81
N GLY A 111 -15.92 -10.18 -2.79
CA GLY A 111 -16.02 -9.32 -3.97
C GLY A 111 -16.32 -7.84 -3.72
N SER A 112 -15.89 -7.00 -4.65
CA SER A 112 -16.02 -5.54 -4.65
C SER A 112 -16.77 -5.09 -5.90
N VAL A 113 -17.75 -4.21 -5.75
CA VAL A 113 -18.53 -3.70 -6.88
C VAL A 113 -18.18 -2.25 -7.14
N TRP A 114 -17.75 -1.94 -8.36
CA TRP A 114 -17.59 -0.56 -8.81
C TRP A 114 -18.63 -0.26 -9.87
N LEU A 115 -19.47 0.73 -9.61
CA LEU A 115 -20.45 1.23 -10.56
C LEU A 115 -19.79 2.30 -11.42
N GLY A 116 -19.99 2.22 -12.72
CA GLY A 116 -19.37 3.13 -13.67
C GLY A 116 -19.60 2.66 -15.10
N THR A 117 -19.49 3.59 -16.04
CA THR A 117 -19.61 3.34 -17.47
C THR A 117 -18.22 3.06 -18.06
N LEU A 118 -18.18 2.55 -19.29
CA LEU A 118 -16.93 2.42 -20.03
C LEU A 118 -16.24 3.78 -20.16
N GLY A 119 -14.93 3.80 -19.92
CA GLY A 119 -14.05 4.97 -20.02
C GLY A 119 -14.27 6.09 -18.99
N SER A 120 -15.12 5.89 -17.98
CA SER A 120 -15.31 6.90 -16.92
C SER A 120 -14.05 7.08 -16.06
N ASP A 121 -13.88 8.24 -15.44
CA ASP A 121 -12.70 8.51 -14.58
C ASP A 121 -12.66 7.58 -13.36
N GLU A 122 -13.82 7.28 -12.79
CA GLU A 122 -13.98 6.32 -11.70
C GLU A 122 -13.55 4.93 -12.13
N MET A 123 -13.97 4.51 -13.32
CA MET A 123 -13.68 3.18 -13.85
C MET A 123 -12.21 3.03 -14.25
N ASN A 124 -11.64 4.04 -14.90
CA ASN A 124 -10.20 4.09 -15.19
C ASN A 124 -9.36 4.03 -13.92
N THR A 125 -9.85 4.61 -12.82
CA THR A 125 -9.18 4.51 -11.51
C THR A 125 -9.29 3.10 -10.93
N ALA A 126 -10.44 2.44 -11.03
CA ALA A 126 -10.63 1.06 -10.61
C ALA A 126 -9.72 0.10 -11.39
N ILE A 127 -9.66 0.23 -12.73
CA ILE A 127 -8.77 -0.56 -13.59
C ILE A 127 -7.31 -0.40 -13.18
N ARG A 128 -6.84 0.85 -12.98
CA ARG A 128 -5.46 1.10 -12.53
C ARG A 128 -5.16 0.43 -11.20
N GLN A 129 -6.05 0.59 -10.22
CA GLN A 129 -5.86 -0.01 -8.89
C GLN A 129 -5.84 -1.53 -8.93
N HIS A 130 -6.67 -2.13 -9.78
CA HIS A 130 -6.73 -3.57 -9.98
C HIS A 130 -5.45 -4.08 -10.62
N VAL A 131 -5.08 -3.55 -11.78
CA VAL A 131 -3.93 -4.01 -12.57
C VAL A 131 -2.58 -3.75 -11.89
N GLN A 132 -2.46 -2.71 -11.06
CA GLN A 132 -1.25 -2.44 -10.26
C GLN A 132 -0.90 -3.56 -9.28
N THR A 133 -1.84 -4.43 -8.94
CA THR A 133 -1.59 -5.58 -8.07
C THR A 133 -0.91 -6.74 -8.77
N ALA A 134 -0.82 -6.71 -10.10
CA ALA A 134 -0.18 -7.77 -10.89
C ALA A 134 1.33 -7.77 -10.70
N THR A 135 1.86 -8.95 -10.36
CA THR A 135 3.28 -9.21 -10.16
C THR A 135 3.84 -10.24 -11.12
N ARG A 136 2.99 -11.09 -11.71
CA ARG A 136 3.42 -12.18 -12.60
C ARG A 136 2.63 -12.24 -13.91
N SER A 137 1.31 -12.23 -13.83
CA SER A 137 0.46 -12.44 -15.01
C SER A 137 -0.91 -11.79 -14.92
N VAL A 138 -1.37 -11.25 -16.04
CA VAL A 138 -2.77 -10.86 -16.25
C VAL A 138 -3.34 -11.67 -17.41
N ARG A 139 -4.49 -12.30 -17.19
CA ARG A 139 -5.22 -13.08 -18.19
C ARG A 139 -6.63 -12.55 -18.29
N GLY A 140 -7.26 -12.57 -19.46
CA GLY A 140 -8.63 -12.10 -19.54
C GLY A 140 -9.29 -12.24 -20.90
N THR A 141 -10.59 -12.00 -20.91
CA THR A 141 -11.45 -12.01 -22.08
C THR A 141 -12.03 -10.62 -22.30
N VAL A 142 -12.13 -10.20 -23.55
CA VAL A 142 -12.65 -8.90 -23.99
C VAL A 142 -13.72 -9.15 -25.02
N GLY A 143 -14.97 -9.15 -24.57
CA GLY A 143 -16.20 -9.35 -25.35
C GLY A 143 -17.26 -8.33 -24.91
N PRO A 144 -18.45 -8.73 -24.45
CA PRO A 144 -19.46 -7.80 -23.95
C PRO A 144 -18.98 -7.01 -22.71
N PRO A 145 -19.26 -5.69 -22.59
CA PRO A 145 -19.96 -4.81 -23.54
C PRO A 145 -19.03 -4.06 -24.51
N TYR A 146 -17.76 -4.46 -24.63
CA TYR A 146 -16.75 -3.79 -25.45
C TYR A 146 -17.06 -3.86 -26.96
N GLU A 147 -17.84 -4.85 -27.39
CA GLU A 147 -18.23 -5.12 -28.78
C GLU A 147 -18.97 -3.96 -29.47
N HIS A 148 -19.67 -3.15 -28.70
CA HIS A 148 -20.46 -2.04 -29.24
C HIS A 148 -19.93 -0.67 -28.78
N ALA A 149 -18.79 -0.64 -28.09
CA ALA A 149 -18.16 0.59 -27.62
C ALA A 149 -17.31 1.25 -28.71
N SER A 150 -17.17 2.58 -28.62
CA SER A 150 -16.27 3.31 -29.53
C SER A 150 -14.81 3.15 -29.14
N TRP A 151 -13.89 3.12 -30.11
CA TRP A 151 -12.44 3.11 -29.80
C TRP A 151 -12.02 4.28 -28.89
N GLU A 152 -12.63 5.46 -29.02
CA GLU A 152 -12.30 6.59 -28.14
C GLU A 152 -12.56 6.27 -26.67
N THR A 153 -13.69 5.62 -26.37
CA THR A 153 -14.02 5.11 -25.04
C THR A 153 -13.02 4.06 -24.59
N LEU A 154 -12.76 3.06 -25.44
CA LEU A 154 -11.86 1.94 -25.15
C LEU A 154 -10.41 2.39 -24.95
N ARG A 155 -9.97 3.43 -25.66
CA ARG A 155 -8.60 3.94 -25.57
C ARG A 155 -8.25 4.38 -24.16
N SER A 156 -9.19 5.03 -23.46
CA SER A 156 -8.95 5.49 -22.09
C SER A 156 -8.70 4.32 -21.14
N GLU A 157 -9.44 3.22 -21.29
CA GLU A 157 -9.26 2.00 -20.51
C GLU A 157 -8.00 1.24 -20.92
N PHE A 158 -7.68 1.20 -22.21
CA PHE A 158 -6.44 0.64 -22.73
C PHE A 158 -5.22 1.34 -22.10
N ASP A 159 -5.24 2.67 -22.06
CA ASP A 159 -4.17 3.47 -21.45
C ASP A 159 -4.12 3.26 -19.93
N ALA A 160 -5.27 3.18 -19.26
CA ALA A 160 -5.35 2.88 -17.83
C ALA A 160 -4.82 1.48 -17.49
N PHE A 161 -5.18 0.47 -18.28
CA PHE A 161 -4.79 -0.92 -18.10
C PHE A 161 -3.29 -1.10 -18.28
N PHE A 162 -2.74 -0.72 -19.43
CA PHE A 162 -1.31 -0.91 -19.71
C PHE A 162 -0.41 0.10 -18.98
N GLY A 163 -0.91 1.30 -18.68
CA GLY A 163 -0.13 2.34 -18.00
C GLY A 163 0.13 2.06 -16.52
N ALA A 164 -0.61 1.13 -15.91
CA ALA A 164 -0.47 0.76 -14.50
C ALA A 164 0.34 -0.54 -14.28
N MET A 165 0.71 -1.25 -15.36
CA MET A 165 1.41 -2.53 -15.29
C MET A 165 2.89 -2.40 -14.96
N GLN A 166 3.42 -3.38 -14.22
CA GLN A 166 4.85 -3.58 -14.06
C GLN A 166 5.44 -4.25 -15.32
N THR A 167 6.70 -4.00 -15.64
CA THR A 167 7.34 -4.48 -16.89
C THR A 167 7.50 -6.00 -16.96
N ASP A 168 7.53 -6.68 -15.82
CA ASP A 168 7.83 -8.12 -15.73
C ASP A 168 6.57 -9.00 -15.75
N VAL A 169 5.41 -8.40 -16.03
CA VAL A 169 4.10 -9.07 -16.07
C VAL A 169 3.82 -9.58 -17.49
N SER A 170 3.41 -10.84 -17.62
CA SER A 170 2.89 -11.40 -18.87
C SER A 170 1.39 -11.17 -19.02
N VAL A 171 0.93 -10.76 -20.20
CA VAL A 171 -0.48 -10.47 -20.47
C VAL A 171 -1.01 -11.42 -21.55
N SER A 172 -2.14 -12.07 -21.28
CA SER A 172 -2.81 -12.96 -22.25
C SER A 172 -4.28 -12.60 -22.39
N LEU A 173 -4.70 -12.11 -23.55
CA LEU A 173 -6.06 -11.62 -23.77
C LEU A 173 -6.76 -12.38 -24.91
N ILE A 174 -8.02 -12.73 -24.71
CA ILE A 174 -8.88 -13.28 -25.77
C ILE A 174 -9.90 -12.21 -26.15
N PHE A 175 -9.97 -11.85 -27.42
CA PHE A 175 -10.96 -10.90 -27.95
C PHE A 175 -12.07 -11.65 -28.67
N SER A 176 -13.30 -11.13 -28.64
CA SER A 176 -14.32 -11.60 -29.57
C SER A 176 -14.09 -11.00 -30.96
N ASP A 177 -14.57 -11.67 -32.01
CA ASP A 177 -14.52 -11.15 -33.39
C ASP A 177 -15.14 -9.76 -33.49
N GLU A 178 -16.24 -9.52 -32.77
CA GLU A 178 -16.94 -8.24 -32.80
C GLU A 178 -16.12 -7.11 -32.16
N VAL A 179 -15.43 -7.36 -31.03
CA VAL A 179 -14.52 -6.34 -30.45
C VAL A 179 -13.41 -5.97 -31.43
N LEU A 180 -12.85 -6.92 -32.18
CA LEU A 180 -11.80 -6.58 -33.16
C LEU A 180 -12.27 -5.58 -34.22
N THR A 181 -13.56 -5.56 -34.55
CA THR A 181 -14.12 -4.59 -35.50
C THR A 181 -14.19 -3.16 -34.95
N THR A 182 -14.16 -2.99 -33.63
CA THR A 182 -14.16 -1.67 -32.96
C THR A 182 -12.76 -1.10 -32.79
N LEU A 183 -11.73 -1.95 -32.85
CA LEU A 183 -10.34 -1.56 -32.69
C LEU A 183 -9.77 -0.91 -33.97
N PRO A 184 -8.87 0.09 -33.83
CA PRO A 184 -8.25 0.72 -34.99
C PRO A 184 -7.25 -0.22 -35.66
N GLU A 185 -6.96 0.01 -36.95
CA GLU A 185 -5.92 -0.72 -37.69
C GLU A 185 -4.53 -0.62 -37.03
N THR A 186 -4.29 0.43 -36.23
CA THR A 186 -3.04 0.64 -35.48
C THR A 186 -2.97 -0.15 -34.17
N PHE A 187 -4.03 -0.85 -33.77
CA PHE A 187 -4.08 -1.59 -32.51
C PHE A 187 -2.91 -2.59 -32.34
N PRO A 188 -2.51 -3.39 -33.35
CA PRO A 188 -1.37 -4.28 -33.22
C PRO A 188 -0.05 -3.55 -32.93
N GLU A 189 0.13 -2.33 -33.46
CA GLU A 189 1.30 -1.50 -33.18
C GLU A 189 1.24 -0.90 -31.77
N LEU A 190 0.05 -0.49 -31.32
CA LEU A 190 -0.17 0.00 -29.95
C LEU A 190 0.16 -1.06 -28.91
N VAL A 191 -0.23 -2.32 -29.15
CA VAL A 191 0.09 -3.46 -28.29
C VAL A 191 1.60 -3.71 -28.30
N LYS A 192 2.24 -3.81 -29.47
CA LYS A 192 3.69 -4.02 -29.60
C LYS A 192 4.55 -2.89 -29.00
N SER A 193 3.99 -1.70 -28.84
CA SER A 193 4.68 -0.56 -28.23
C SER A 193 4.82 -0.66 -26.71
N LYS A 194 4.09 -1.58 -26.07
CA LYS A 194 4.12 -1.77 -24.62
C LYS A 194 5.35 -2.57 -24.19
N SER A 195 5.86 -2.27 -22.99
CA SER A 195 7.06 -2.90 -22.42
C SER A 195 6.77 -4.21 -21.68
N VAL A 196 5.63 -4.84 -21.93
CA VAL A 196 5.18 -6.09 -21.30
C VAL A 196 5.03 -7.17 -22.37
N ASP A 197 5.16 -8.43 -22.00
CA ASP A 197 4.94 -9.56 -22.91
C ASP A 197 3.43 -9.75 -23.11
N ILE A 198 2.93 -9.61 -24.35
CA ILE A 198 1.50 -9.63 -24.65
C ILE A 198 1.21 -10.70 -25.71
N SER A 199 0.34 -11.65 -25.35
CA SER A 199 -0.27 -12.60 -26.26
C SER A 199 -1.75 -12.27 -26.44
N ILE A 200 -2.22 -12.24 -27.69
CA ILE A 200 -3.63 -12.00 -28.03
C ILE A 200 -4.15 -13.14 -28.89
N SER A 201 -5.29 -13.69 -28.51
CA SER A 201 -6.03 -14.69 -29.27
C SER A 201 -7.47 -14.23 -29.50
N VAL A 202 -8.19 -14.92 -30.38
CA VAL A 202 -9.52 -14.52 -30.85
C VAL A 202 -10.49 -15.69 -30.81
N LEU A 203 -11.73 -15.42 -30.41
CA LEU A 203 -12.85 -16.34 -30.51
C LEU A 203 -14.05 -15.67 -31.20
N PRO A 204 -14.92 -16.42 -31.89
CA PRO A 204 -16.11 -15.85 -32.50
C PRO A 204 -17.06 -15.15 -31.51
N GLU A 205 -17.21 -15.72 -30.32
CA GLU A 205 -18.11 -15.21 -29.27
C GLU A 205 -17.47 -15.42 -27.89
N ILE A 206 -17.65 -14.43 -27.02
CA ILE A 206 -17.20 -14.48 -25.63
C ILE A 206 -18.43 -14.22 -24.75
N PRO A 207 -18.77 -15.14 -23.83
CA PRO A 207 -20.00 -15.00 -23.03
C PRO A 207 -19.88 -13.93 -21.93
N VAL A 208 -18.67 -13.70 -21.41
CA VAL A 208 -18.41 -12.77 -20.32
C VAL A 208 -17.00 -12.19 -20.46
N SER A 209 -16.87 -10.88 -20.28
CA SER A 209 -15.57 -10.22 -20.15
C SER A 209 -15.13 -10.27 -18.69
N PHE A 210 -13.92 -10.76 -18.48
CA PHE A 210 -13.29 -10.78 -17.17
C PHE A 210 -11.78 -10.75 -17.29
N ASP A 211 -11.10 -10.42 -16.21
CA ASP A 211 -9.66 -10.61 -16.06
C ASP A 211 -9.32 -11.47 -14.85
N ILE A 212 -8.08 -11.91 -14.77
CA ILE A 212 -7.50 -12.67 -13.67
C ILE A 212 -6.09 -12.13 -13.46
N ILE A 213 -5.80 -11.69 -12.24
CA ILE A 213 -4.49 -11.22 -11.84
C ILE A 213 -3.85 -12.23 -10.90
N ASP A 214 -2.70 -12.76 -11.31
CA ASP A 214 -1.84 -13.69 -10.56
C ASP A 214 -2.55 -14.95 -10.00
N GLN A 215 -3.76 -15.27 -10.48
CA GLN A 215 -4.67 -16.28 -9.92
C GLN A 215 -5.13 -15.97 -8.49
N THR A 216 -5.21 -14.68 -8.15
CA THR A 216 -5.58 -14.19 -6.81
C THR A 216 -6.82 -13.32 -6.80
N THR A 217 -7.15 -12.69 -7.93
CA THR A 217 -8.33 -11.84 -8.06
C THR A 217 -8.82 -11.87 -9.50
N THR A 218 -10.12 -11.69 -9.69
CA THR A 218 -10.77 -11.54 -11.01
C THR A 218 -11.68 -10.33 -11.00
N MET A 219 -11.81 -9.62 -12.11
CA MET A 219 -12.77 -8.54 -12.30
C MET A 219 -13.70 -8.93 -13.45
N ILE A 220 -15.01 -8.82 -13.24
CA ILE A 220 -16.04 -9.29 -14.17
C ILE A 220 -16.89 -8.10 -14.59
N ASP A 221 -17.06 -7.91 -15.90
CA ASP A 221 -17.94 -6.88 -16.44
C ASP A 221 -19.41 -7.23 -16.28
N ILE A 222 -20.21 -6.25 -15.84
CA ILE A 222 -21.66 -6.33 -15.78
C ILE A 222 -22.24 -5.41 -16.84
N PRO A 223 -22.70 -5.94 -17.99
CA PRO A 223 -23.30 -5.13 -19.05
C PRO A 223 -24.53 -4.34 -18.57
N ASN A 224 -24.76 -3.17 -19.17
CA ASN A 224 -25.92 -2.36 -18.84
C ASN A 224 -27.21 -3.03 -19.37
N PRO A 225 -28.22 -3.31 -18.53
CA PRO A 225 -29.43 -4.00 -18.96
C PRO A 225 -30.31 -3.19 -19.92
N ARG A 226 -30.04 -1.89 -20.08
CA ARG A 226 -30.81 -0.98 -20.95
C ARG A 226 -30.11 -0.65 -22.28
N GLY A 227 -28.86 -1.07 -22.47
CA GLY A 227 -28.11 -0.84 -23.71
C GLY A 227 -26.81 -1.64 -23.75
N GLY A 228 -26.55 -2.35 -24.86
CA GLY A 228 -25.42 -3.27 -24.98
C GLY A 228 -24.04 -2.62 -25.16
N ALA A 229 -23.99 -1.30 -25.39
CA ALA A 229 -22.74 -0.56 -25.66
C ALA A 229 -22.04 -0.01 -24.41
N ASP A 230 -22.48 -0.40 -23.22
CA ASP A 230 -21.94 0.10 -21.97
C ASP A 230 -22.09 -0.92 -20.83
N ARG A 231 -21.37 -0.72 -19.74
CA ARG A 231 -21.52 -1.49 -18.50
C ARG A 231 -22.32 -0.73 -17.45
N PHE A 232 -22.97 -1.48 -16.57
CA PHE A 232 -23.52 -0.97 -15.31
C PHE A 232 -22.41 -0.81 -14.26
N GLY A 233 -21.40 -1.67 -14.34
CA GLY A 233 -20.26 -1.69 -13.46
C GLY A 233 -19.46 -2.98 -13.61
N VAL A 234 -18.63 -3.24 -12.62
CA VAL A 234 -17.71 -4.37 -12.56
C VAL A 234 -17.72 -4.97 -11.17
N VAL A 235 -17.54 -6.28 -11.11
CA VAL A 235 -17.45 -7.04 -9.87
C VAL A 235 -16.06 -7.63 -9.77
N GLY A 236 -15.24 -7.11 -8.86
CA GLY A 236 -14.01 -7.76 -8.43
C GLY A 236 -14.32 -8.90 -7.49
N VAL A 237 -13.60 -10.01 -7.58
CA VAL A 237 -13.74 -11.18 -6.71
C VAL A 237 -12.35 -11.67 -6.32
N LYS A 238 -12.17 -12.01 -5.03
CA LYS A 238 -10.92 -12.55 -4.47
C LYS A 238 -11.07 -13.96 -3.89
N GLU A 239 -12.28 -14.52 -3.92
CA GLU A 239 -12.54 -15.88 -3.47
C GLU A 239 -11.73 -16.89 -4.31
N THR A 240 -10.90 -17.70 -3.65
CA THR A 240 -9.99 -18.61 -4.34
C THR A 240 -10.72 -19.58 -5.26
N ASP A 241 -11.87 -20.12 -4.83
CA ASP A 241 -12.63 -21.08 -5.62
C ASP A 241 -13.26 -20.43 -6.86
N ILE A 242 -13.72 -19.18 -6.76
CA ILE A 242 -14.27 -18.44 -7.90
C ILE A 242 -13.14 -18.03 -8.86
N VAL A 243 -12.02 -17.53 -8.35
CA VAL A 243 -10.87 -17.16 -9.20
C VAL A 243 -10.33 -18.39 -9.94
N ALA A 244 -10.27 -19.55 -9.27
CA ALA A 244 -9.88 -20.81 -9.90
C ALA A 244 -10.88 -21.27 -10.98
N GLU A 245 -12.18 -21.01 -10.81
CA GLU A 245 -13.20 -21.26 -11.83
C GLU A 245 -12.96 -20.42 -13.09
N PHE A 246 -12.77 -19.11 -12.92
CA PHE A 246 -12.49 -18.21 -14.04
C PHE A 246 -11.18 -18.57 -14.73
N GLU A 247 -10.14 -18.95 -13.98
CA GLU A 247 -8.90 -19.45 -14.56
C GLU A 247 -9.13 -20.71 -15.40
N ARG A 248 -9.92 -21.66 -14.92
CA ARG A 248 -10.26 -22.86 -15.69
C ARG A 248 -11.03 -22.52 -16.97
N GLN A 249 -11.99 -21.60 -16.88
CA GLN A 249 -12.74 -21.13 -18.05
C GLN A 249 -11.81 -20.43 -19.05
N PHE A 250 -10.92 -19.57 -18.58
CA PHE A 250 -9.93 -18.92 -19.44
C PHE A 250 -9.05 -19.94 -20.16
N GLN A 251 -8.52 -20.95 -19.45
CA GLN A 251 -7.68 -21.98 -20.08
C GLN A 251 -8.44 -22.77 -21.17
N GLN A 252 -9.71 -23.08 -20.93
CA GLN A 252 -10.55 -23.75 -21.92
C GLN A 252 -10.73 -22.87 -23.16
N LEU A 253 -11.14 -21.60 -22.97
CA LEU A 253 -11.30 -20.64 -24.06
C LEU A 253 -9.99 -20.42 -24.81
N TRP A 254 -8.86 -20.31 -24.10
CA TRP A 254 -7.53 -20.09 -24.67
C TRP A 254 -7.10 -21.25 -25.57
N SER A 255 -7.45 -22.49 -25.21
CA SER A 255 -7.12 -23.67 -26.01
C SER A 255 -7.89 -23.75 -27.33
N ASP A 256 -9.10 -23.18 -27.36
CA ASP A 256 -9.95 -23.12 -28.55
C ASP A 256 -9.71 -21.86 -29.40
N ALA A 257 -9.04 -20.85 -28.83
CA ALA A 257 -8.83 -19.55 -29.46
C ALA A 257 -7.75 -19.58 -30.55
N ILE A 258 -7.93 -18.72 -31.55
CA ILE A 258 -6.99 -18.55 -32.67
C ILE A 258 -5.96 -17.47 -32.30
N PRO A 259 -4.65 -17.76 -32.28
CA PRO A 259 -3.63 -16.76 -31.98
C PRO A 259 -3.60 -15.63 -33.02
N LEU A 260 -3.57 -14.38 -32.57
CA LEU A 260 -3.50 -13.16 -33.39
C LEU A 260 -2.17 -12.42 -33.19
N ILE A 261 -1.70 -12.32 -31.95
CA ILE A 261 -0.41 -11.70 -31.58
C ILE A 261 0.29 -12.62 -30.56
N GLY A 262 1.59 -12.83 -30.75
CA GLY A 262 2.48 -13.55 -29.82
C GLY A 262 3.93 -13.31 -30.17
#